data_AF-A0A7K0LVN4-F1
#
_entry.id   AF-A0A7K0LVN4-F1
#
_cell.length_a   1.000
_cell.length_b   1.000
_cell.length_c   1.000
_cell.angle_alpha   90.00
_cell.angle_beta   90.00
_cell.angle_gamma   90.00
#
_symmetry.space_group_name_H-M   'P 1'
#
loop_
_entity.id
_entity.type
_entity.pdbx_description
1 polymer ?
#
loop_
_entity_poly.entity_id
_entity_poly.type
_entity_poly.pdbx_seq_one_letter_code
_entity_poly.pdbx_strand_id
1 'polypeptide(L)' 'MALTIRQVVALPDLGLRVLTTGCDLSRVVRWVATSELSDPGPWLDGDELVLTTGMRLRDDPESCAAYAEAVMAAGAAALG' A
#
# COMPACT_ATOMS: atom_id res chain seq x y z
N MET A 1 -18.95 -5.79 -3.32
CA MET A 1 -18.33 -5.42 -4.62
C MET A 1 -16.94 -4.91 -4.27
N ALA A 2 -15.89 -5.58 -4.75
CA ALA A 2 -14.52 -5.19 -4.40
C ALA A 2 -13.98 -4.22 -5.48
N LEU A 3 -13.30 -3.15 -5.05
CA LEU A 3 -12.72 -2.16 -5.97
C LEU A 3 -11.35 -2.65 -6.43
N THR A 4 -10.98 -2.37 -7.67
CA THR A 4 -9.59 -2.53 -8.15
C THR A 4 -8.76 -1.30 -7.80
N ILE A 5 -7.43 -1.43 -7.78
CA ILE A 5 -6.52 -0.27 -7.61
C ILE A 5 -6.84 0.82 -8.64
N ARG A 6 -7.10 0.43 -9.90
CA ARG A 6 -7.51 1.36 -10.97
C ARG A 6 -8.74 2.16 -10.60
N GLN A 7 -9.74 1.51 -9.99
CA GLN A 7 -10.98 2.19 -9.58
C GLN A 7 -10.74 3.11 -8.39
N VAL A 8 -9.93 2.71 -7.41
CA VAL A 8 -9.58 3.55 -6.26
C VAL A 8 -8.85 4.81 -6.72
N VAL A 9 -7.85 4.69 -7.59
CA VAL A 9 -7.10 5.84 -8.13
C VAL A 9 -7.98 6.75 -9.00
N ALA A 10 -9.01 6.20 -9.65
CA ALA A 10 -9.95 6.97 -10.47
C ALA A 10 -10.96 7.79 -9.65
N LEU A 11 -10.99 7.66 -8.31
CA LEU A 11 -11.87 8.46 -7.46
C LEU A 11 -11.31 9.89 -7.35
N PRO A 12 -12.00 10.91 -7.92
CA PRO A 12 -11.47 12.27 -8.00
C PRO A 12 -11.27 12.90 -6.62
N ASP A 13 -12.15 12.61 -5.67
CA ASP A 13 -12.11 13.17 -4.31
C ASP A 13 -10.90 12.69 -3.50
N LEU A 14 -10.23 11.62 -3.92
CA LEU A 14 -9.04 11.10 -3.25
C LEU A 14 -7.73 11.72 -3.76
N GLY A 15 -7.73 12.37 -4.94
CA GLY A 15 -6.54 13.05 -5.48
C GLY A 15 -5.32 12.16 -5.68
N LEU A 16 -5.52 10.86 -5.94
CA LEU A 16 -4.45 9.86 -5.99
C LEU A 16 -3.70 9.86 -7.33
N ARG A 17 -2.42 9.50 -7.27
CA ARG A 17 -1.57 9.25 -8.44
C ARG A 17 -0.70 8.02 -8.21
N VAL A 18 -0.60 7.16 -9.21
CA VAL A 18 0.32 6.01 -9.16
C VAL A 18 1.76 6.51 -9.31
N LEU A 19 2.62 6.14 -8.36
CA LEU A 19 4.04 6.53 -8.33
C LEU A 19 4.97 5.48 -8.97
N THR A 20 4.53 4.24 -9.05
CA THR A 20 5.27 3.09 -9.58
C THR A 20 4.83 2.74 -11.00
N THR A 21 5.72 2.12 -11.78
CA THR A 21 5.43 1.64 -13.14
C THR A 21 5.43 0.11 -13.20
N GLY A 22 4.79 -0.47 -14.21
CA GLY A 22 4.74 -1.93 -14.41
C GLY A 22 3.81 -2.69 -13.46
N CYS A 23 3.00 -1.99 -12.67
CA CYS A 23 2.10 -2.60 -11.68
C CYS A 23 0.78 -3.06 -12.31
N ASP A 24 0.24 -4.18 -11.81
CA ASP A 24 -1.11 -4.62 -12.18
C ASP A 24 -2.18 -3.84 -11.41
N LEU A 25 -2.74 -2.82 -12.05
CA LEU A 25 -3.83 -2.01 -11.49
C LEU A 25 -5.20 -2.73 -11.48
N SER A 26 -5.30 -3.93 -12.06
CA SER A 26 -6.52 -4.74 -12.01
C SER A 26 -6.66 -5.52 -10.69
N ARG A 27 -5.60 -5.54 -9.88
CA ARG A 27 -5.62 -6.16 -8.56
C ARG A 27 -6.71 -5.56 -7.68
N VAL A 28 -7.40 -6.43 -6.95
CA VAL A 28 -8.50 -6.08 -6.06
C VAL A 28 -7.95 -5.50 -4.75
N VAL A 29 -8.61 -4.46 -4.26
CA VAL A 29 -8.44 -3.90 -2.91
C VAL A 29 -9.58 -4.45 -2.06
N ARG A 30 -9.25 -5.38 -1.17
CA ARG A 30 -10.22 -6.03 -0.27
C ARG A 30 -10.63 -5.11 0.88
N TRP A 31 -9.67 -4.39 1.45
CA TRP A 31 -9.87 -3.40 2.50
C TRP A 31 -8.67 -2.44 2.60
N VAL A 32 -8.78 -1.42 3.45
CA VAL A 32 -7.74 -0.39 3.66
C VAL A 32 -7.16 -0.53 5.07
N ALA A 33 -5.85 -0.71 5.16
CA ALA A 33 -5.12 -0.90 6.41
C ALA A 33 -4.26 0.33 6.71
N THR A 34 -4.58 1.08 7.77
CA THR A 34 -3.71 2.18 8.22
C THR A 34 -2.68 1.63 9.21
N SER A 35 -1.38 1.75 8.91
CA SER A 35 -0.32 1.22 9.77
C SER A 35 0.88 2.14 9.87
N GLU A 36 1.35 2.33 11.10
CA GLU A 36 2.58 3.04 11.43
C GLU A 36 3.62 2.09 12.06
N LEU A 37 3.38 0.78 12.02
CA LEU A 37 4.35 -0.20 12.49
C LEU A 37 5.55 -0.20 11.56
N SER A 38 6.76 -0.34 12.10
CA SER A 38 7.97 -0.46 11.27
C SER A 38 7.97 -1.74 10.43
N ASP A 39 7.29 -2.79 10.90
CA ASP A 39 6.99 -4.00 10.14
C ASP A 39 5.49 -4.32 10.28
N PRO A 40 4.68 -4.02 9.26
CA PRO A 40 3.26 -4.35 9.26
C PRO A 40 2.99 -5.79 8.78
N GLY A 41 3.97 -6.46 8.17
CA GLY A 41 3.78 -7.72 7.44
C GLY A 41 3.04 -8.81 8.22
N PRO A 42 3.34 -9.08 9.51
CA PRO A 42 2.67 -10.10 10.30
C PRO A 42 1.15 -9.90 10.50
N TRP A 43 0.62 -8.72 10.18
CA TRP A 43 -0.79 -8.35 10.38
C TRP A 43 -1.55 -8.16 9.06
N LEU A 44 -0.90 -8.44 7.93
CA LEU A 44 -1.48 -8.29 6.60
C LEU A 44 -1.85 -9.67 6.04
N ASP A 45 -3.04 -9.77 5.44
CA ASP A 45 -3.63 -11.02 4.94
C ASP A 45 -3.77 -11.03 3.40
N GLY A 46 -3.18 -10.04 2.72
CA GLY A 46 -3.19 -9.87 1.28
C GLY A 46 -4.33 -9.01 0.73
N ASP A 47 -4.09 -8.40 -0.43
CA ASP A 47 -5.03 -7.54 -1.15
C ASP A 47 -5.45 -6.27 -0.39
N GLU A 48 -4.70 -5.86 0.63
CA GLU A 48 -4.87 -4.58 1.32
C GLU A 48 -4.32 -3.39 0.51
N LEU A 49 -4.99 -2.25 0.59
CA LEU A 49 -4.32 -0.96 0.39
C LEU A 49 -3.77 -0.52 1.75
N VAL A 50 -2.45 -0.60 1.94
CA VAL A 50 -1.77 -0.12 3.14
C VAL A 50 -1.57 1.38 3.04
N LEU A 51 -1.96 2.11 4.09
CA LEU A 51 -1.75 3.55 4.20
C LEU A 51 -0.82 3.85 5.38
N THR A 52 0.20 4.67 5.13
CA THR A 52 1.13 5.13 6.17
C THR A 52 1.46 6.61 6.01
N THR A 53 1.61 7.30 7.13
CA THR A 53 2.17 8.65 7.18
C THR A 53 3.70 8.65 7.17
N GLY A 54 4.33 7.47 7.29
CA GLY A 54 5.78 7.30 7.31
C GLY A 54 6.44 7.82 8.59
N MET A 55 5.68 8.16 9.64
CA MET A 55 6.22 8.76 10.88
C MET A 55 7.33 7.92 11.52
N ARG A 56 7.26 6.59 11.37
CA ARG A 56 8.27 5.67 11.91
C ARG A 56 9.38 5.30 10.93
N LEU A 57 9.21 5.58 9.64
CA LEU A 57 10.20 5.26 8.61
C LEU A 57 11.35 6.27 8.58
N ARG A 58 11.09 7.53 9.01
CA ARG A 58 12.04 8.66 8.96
C ARG A 58 12.63 8.83 7.54
N ASP A 59 13.46 9.84 7.29
CA ASP A 59 14.14 9.97 5.99
C ASP A 59 15.30 8.95 5.85
N ASP A 60 15.07 7.70 6.27
CA ASP A 60 16.00 6.58 6.17
C ASP A 60 15.59 5.66 5.01
N PRO A 61 16.34 5.66 3.89
CA PRO A 61 16.00 4.85 2.73
C PRO A 61 15.97 3.35 3.00
N GLU A 62 16.80 2.86 3.92
CA GLU A 62 16.87 1.42 4.24
C GLU A 62 15.59 0.96 4.96
N SER A 63 15.14 1.73 5.96
CA SER A 63 13.86 1.49 6.63
C SER A 63 12.67 1.57 5.68
N CYS A 64 12.67 2.53 4.74
CA CYS A 64 11.61 2.66 3.73
C CYS A 64 11.57 1.44 2.78
N ALA A 65 12.74 0.97 2.34
CA ALA A 65 12.86 -0.20 1.48
C ALA A 65 12.37 -1.46 2.21
N ALA A 66 12.83 -1.70 3.45
CA ALA A 66 12.41 -2.83 4.25
C ALA A 66 10.89 -2.85 4.51
N TYR A 67 10.30 -1.68 4.76
CA TYR A 67 8.85 -1.55 4.92
C TYR A 67 8.09 -1.89 3.64
N ALA A 68 8.50 -1.34 2.50
CA ALA A 68 7.89 -1.64 1.21
C ALA A 68 8.01 -3.13 0.86
N GLU A 69 9.17 -3.74 1.14
CA GLU A 69 9.40 -5.17 0.97
C GLU A 69 8.47 -6.02 1.85
N ALA A 70 8.30 -5.67 3.12
CA ALA A 70 7.39 -6.38 4.02
C ALA A 70 5.94 -6.31 3.54
N VAL A 71 5.48 -5.12 3.10
CA VAL A 71 4.14 -4.91 2.53
C VAL A 71 3.94 -5.72 1.24
N MET A 72 4.94 -5.73 0.36
CA MET A 72 4.90 -6.53 -0.87
C MET A 72 4.90 -8.04 -0.58
N ALA A 73 5.73 -8.50 0.36
CA ALA A 73 5.85 -9.91 0.73
C ALA A 73 4.56 -10.46 1.37
N ALA A 74 3.86 -9.63 2.14
CA ALA A 74 2.54 -9.97 2.67
C ALA A 74 1.42 -9.98 1.60
N GLY A 75 1.74 -9.58 0.37
CA GLY A 75 0.79 -9.56 -0.73
C GLY A 75 -0.22 -8.43 -0.61
N ALA A 76 0.11 -7.28 -0.01
CA ALA A 76 -0.76 -6.12 -0.09
C ALA A 76 -1.01 -5.72 -1.56
N ALA A 77 -2.20 -5.22 -1.88
CA ALA A 77 -2.53 -4.74 -3.21
C ALA A 77 -1.75 -3.48 -3.59
N ALA A 78 -1.60 -2.54 -2.65
CA ALA A 78 -0.92 -1.28 -2.86
C ALA A 78 -0.43 -0.66 -1.54
N LEU A 79 0.51 0.28 -1.64
CA LEU A 79 1.01 1.13 -0.56
C LEU A 79 0.77 2.60 -0.92
N GLY A 80 0.31 3.40 0.04
CA GLY A 80 0.09 4.83 -0.10
C GLY A 80 0.29 5.63 1.19
#